data_AF-R8MHF4-F1
#
_entry.id   AF-R8MHF4-F1
#
_cell.length_a   1.000
_cell.length_b   1.000
_cell.length_c   1.000
_cell.angle_alpha   90.00
_cell.angle_beta   90.00
_cell.angle_gamma   90.00
#
_symmetry.space_group_name_H-M   'P 1'
#
loop_
_entity.id
_entity.type
_entity.pdbx_description
1 polymer ?
#
loop_
_entity_poly.entity_id
_entity_poly.type
_entity_poly.pdbx_seq_one_letter_code
_entity_poly.pdbx_strand_id
1 'polypeptide(L)'
;MKKMICIVFSICFLTQLSTAYAQSNQKLDYPSNRNKPFVSEDVFYEQLDKKVYKEYKNAEYSVRKKILFKEVPDEEFSFRQKTAVGCRSSVVFQDFFIHPDRQVYPALTGSKTPTAKFSFKEK
;
A
#
# COMPACT_ATOMS: atom_id res chain seq x y z
N MET A 1 36.61 23.70 -27.60
CA MET A 1 35.46 23.74 -26.65
C MET A 1 34.39 22.67 -26.93
N LYS A 2 34.02 22.40 -28.20
CA LYS A 2 33.04 21.34 -28.58
C LYS A 2 33.29 19.95 -27.97
N LYS A 3 34.54 19.51 -27.88
CA LYS A 3 34.94 18.21 -27.30
C LYS A 3 34.67 18.12 -25.79
N MET A 4 34.88 19.21 -25.04
CA MET A 4 34.63 19.26 -23.60
C MET A 4 33.12 19.18 -23.28
N ILE A 5 32.28 19.84 -24.10
CA ILE A 5 30.82 19.80 -23.96
C ILE A 5 30.28 18.38 -24.19
N CYS A 6 30.79 17.66 -25.20
CA CYS A 6 30.37 16.26 -25.44
C CYS A 6 30.73 15.32 -24.28
N ILE A 7 31.89 15.52 -23.65
CA ILE A 7 32.32 14.70 -22.52
C ILE A 7 31.40 14.93 -21.31
N VAL A 8 31.08 16.18 -21.00
CA VAL A 8 30.16 16.52 -19.90
C VAL A 8 28.77 15.93 -20.12
N PHE A 9 28.21 16.05 -21.33
CA PHE A 9 26.92 15.44 -21.67
C PHE A 9 26.94 13.91 -21.56
N SER A 10 28.02 13.26 -22.00
CA SER A 10 28.16 11.80 -21.91
C SER A 10 28.21 11.32 -20.46
N ILE A 11 28.92 12.06 -19.60
CA ILE A 11 29.00 11.76 -18.16
C ILE A 11 27.65 11.96 -17.48
N CYS A 12 26.93 13.06 -17.76
CA CYS A 12 25.59 13.29 -17.21
C CYS A 12 24.58 12.21 -17.64
N PHE A 13 24.69 11.72 -18.88
CA PHE A 13 23.81 10.66 -19.37
C PHE A 13 24.12 9.31 -18.69
N LEU A 14 25.41 8.99 -18.51
CA LEU A 14 25.85 7.78 -17.81
C LEU A 14 25.44 7.77 -16.33
N THR A 15 25.47 8.93 -15.65
CA THR A 15 25.02 9.03 -14.25
C THR A 15 23.51 8.90 -14.10
N GLN A 16 22.72 9.36 -15.09
CA GLN A 16 21.27 9.14 -15.11
C GLN A 16 20.90 7.68 -15.40
N LEU A 17 21.66 6.98 -16.25
CA LEU A 17 21.47 5.56 -16.49
C LEU A 17 21.78 4.73 -15.24
N SER A 18 22.86 5.04 -14.52
CA SER A 18 23.27 4.28 -13.34
C SER A 18 22.32 4.43 -12.15
N THR A 19 21.72 5.62 -11.95
CA THR A 19 20.69 5.82 -10.91
C THR A 19 19.39 5.06 -11.23
N ALA A 20 18.96 5.04 -12.50
CA ALA A 20 17.82 4.23 -12.93
C ALA A 20 18.08 2.72 -12.76
N TYR A 21 19.30 2.27 -13.04
CA TYR A 21 19.70 0.87 -12.87
C TYR A 21 19.76 0.45 -11.39
N ALA A 22 20.26 1.33 -10.51
CA ALA A 22 20.31 1.08 -9.07
C ALA A 22 18.91 0.95 -8.46
N GLN A 23 17.95 1.78 -8.90
CA GLN A 23 16.54 1.71 -8.48
C GLN A 23 15.88 0.38 -8.89
N SER A 24 16.27 -0.19 -10.03
CA SER A 24 15.76 -1.49 -10.53
C SER A 24 16.25 -2.69 -9.71
N ASN A 25 17.45 -2.61 -9.12
CA ASN A 25 18.07 -3.72 -8.37
C ASN A 25 17.75 -3.71 -6.86
N GLN A 26 16.89 -2.79 -6.41
CA GLN A 26 16.42 -2.81 -5.03
C GLN A 26 15.51 -4.02 -4.87
N LYS A 27 15.92 -4.98 -4.03
CA LYS A 27 15.13 -6.18 -3.73
C LYS A 27 13.78 -5.72 -3.17
N LEU A 28 12.73 -5.84 -3.99
CA LEU A 28 11.36 -5.62 -3.56
C LEU A 28 10.97 -6.73 -2.61
N ASP A 29 10.73 -6.42 -1.35
CA ASP A 29 10.12 -7.36 -0.40
C ASP A 29 8.74 -7.80 -0.95
N TYR A 30 8.04 -6.86 -1.58
CA TYR A 30 6.69 -7.06 -2.08
C TYR A 30 6.52 -6.55 -3.52
N PRO A 31 6.82 -7.39 -4.53
CA PRO A 31 6.68 -7.02 -5.94
C PRO A 31 5.21 -6.91 -6.37
N SER A 32 4.99 -6.39 -7.58
CA SER A 32 3.67 -6.40 -8.22
C SER A 32 3.11 -7.82 -8.31
N ASN A 33 1.81 -7.96 -8.03
CA ASN A 33 1.06 -9.21 -8.13
C ASN A 33 -0.05 -9.13 -9.18
N ARG A 34 -0.01 -8.14 -10.10
CA ARG A 34 -1.04 -7.95 -11.14
C ARG A 34 -1.35 -9.20 -11.98
N ASN A 35 -0.34 -10.05 -12.18
CA ASN A 35 -0.45 -11.26 -12.99
C ASN A 35 -0.74 -12.51 -12.14
N LYS A 36 -0.86 -12.38 -10.82
CA LYS A 36 -1.19 -13.49 -9.92
C LYS A 36 -2.70 -13.52 -9.71
N PRO A 37 -3.29 -14.72 -9.57
CA PRO A 37 -4.68 -14.81 -9.12
C PRO A 37 -4.80 -14.17 -7.75
N PHE A 38 -5.78 -13.27 -7.62
CA PHE A 38 -6.12 -12.59 -6.37
C PHE A 38 -7.47 -13.13 -5.93
N VAL A 39 -7.54 -13.66 -4.70
CA VAL A 39 -8.81 -14.17 -4.14
C VAL A 39 -9.86 -13.06 -4.08
N SER A 40 -11.14 -13.40 -4.11
CA SER A 40 -12.19 -12.39 -3.95
C SER A 40 -12.17 -11.77 -2.54
N GLU A 41 -12.78 -10.59 -2.43
CA GLU A 41 -12.95 -9.82 -1.20
C GLU A 41 -13.52 -10.73 -0.10
N ASP A 42 -14.64 -11.40 -0.37
CA ASP A 42 -15.33 -12.23 0.62
C ASP A 42 -14.44 -13.36 1.14
N VAL A 43 -13.80 -14.09 0.23
CA VAL A 43 -12.89 -15.19 0.58
C VAL A 43 -11.71 -14.68 1.41
N PHE A 44 -11.17 -13.50 1.08
CA PHE A 44 -10.08 -12.90 1.85
C PHE A 44 -10.49 -12.56 3.28
N TYR A 45 -11.57 -11.79 3.48
CA TYR A 45 -12.00 -11.35 4.81
C TYR A 45 -12.56 -12.48 5.68
N GLU A 46 -13.08 -13.55 5.08
CA GLU A 46 -13.46 -14.78 5.78
C GLU A 46 -12.24 -15.51 6.37
N GLN A 47 -11.10 -15.49 5.67
CA GLN A 47 -9.85 -16.15 6.07
C GLN A 47 -9.04 -15.37 7.12
N LEU A 48 -9.40 -14.12 7.42
CA LEU A 48 -8.73 -13.33 8.45
C LEU A 48 -9.01 -13.89 9.84
N ASP A 49 -7.98 -13.92 10.69
CA ASP A 49 -8.13 -14.29 12.09
C ASP A 49 -9.06 -13.28 12.78
N LYS A 50 -10.19 -13.77 13.29
CA LYS A 50 -11.20 -12.94 13.95
C LYS A 50 -10.71 -12.31 15.26
N LYS A 51 -9.59 -12.77 15.80
CA LYS A 51 -8.87 -12.13 16.92
C LYS A 51 -8.15 -10.85 16.49
N VAL A 52 -7.75 -10.77 15.22
CA VAL A 52 -6.98 -9.67 14.64
C VAL A 52 -7.88 -8.70 13.89
N TYR A 53 -8.87 -9.21 13.16
CA TYR A 53 -9.85 -8.43 12.41
C TYR A 53 -11.28 -8.80 12.80
N LYS A 54 -12.06 -7.81 13.25
CA LYS A 54 -13.48 -7.97 13.54
C LYS A 54 -14.28 -6.94 12.77
N GLU A 55 -15.13 -7.40 11.88
CA GLU A 55 -16.12 -6.56 11.23
C GLU A 55 -17.32 -6.36 12.17
N TYR A 56 -17.75 -5.11 12.35
CA TYR A 56 -18.90 -4.78 13.18
C TYR A 56 -20.16 -4.81 12.32
N LYS A 57 -21.19 -5.54 12.76
CA LYS A 57 -22.48 -5.66 12.03
C LYS A 57 -23.13 -4.31 11.72
N ASN A 58 -22.86 -3.30 12.54
CA ASN A 58 -23.38 -1.94 12.39
C ASN A 58 -22.23 -0.93 12.20
N ALA A 59 -21.18 -1.32 11.47
CA ALA A 59 -20.09 -0.40 11.17
C ALA A 59 -20.62 0.80 10.37
N GLU A 60 -20.17 2.01 10.74
CA GLU A 60 -20.52 3.21 10.00
C GLU A 60 -19.76 3.27 8.66
N TYR A 61 -18.57 2.67 8.64
CA TYR A 61 -17.77 2.49 7.43
C TYR A 61 -16.87 1.26 7.54
N SER A 62 -16.81 0.47 6.46
CA SER A 62 -15.94 -0.70 6.30
C SER A 62 -15.35 -0.69 4.89
N VAL A 63 -14.06 -1.00 4.76
CA VAL A 63 -13.40 -1.10 3.45
C VAL A 63 -13.24 -2.59 3.12
N ARG A 64 -14.12 -3.09 2.25
CA ARG A 64 -14.07 -4.46 1.69
C ARG A 64 -13.86 -4.40 0.18
N LYS A 65 -12.71 -3.92 -0.25
CA LYS A 65 -12.39 -3.80 -1.68
C LYS A 65 -10.91 -4.00 -1.96
N LYS A 66 -10.62 -4.58 -3.11
CA LYS A 66 -9.26 -4.64 -3.66
C LYS A 66 -8.84 -3.25 -4.09
N ILE A 67 -7.65 -2.83 -3.67
CA ILE A 67 -7.04 -1.57 -4.09
C ILE A 67 -5.59 -1.81 -4.50
N LEU A 68 -5.00 -0.85 -5.19
CA LEU A 68 -3.55 -0.80 -5.39
C LEU A 68 -2.89 -0.25 -4.13
N PHE A 69 -1.66 -0.67 -3.85
CA PHE A 69 -0.93 -0.22 -2.67
C PHE A 69 -0.78 1.31 -2.62
N LYS A 70 -0.58 1.96 -3.78
CA LYS A 70 -0.54 3.42 -3.90
C LYS A 70 -1.84 4.13 -3.47
N GLU A 71 -2.97 3.43 -3.42
CA GLU A 71 -4.29 3.96 -3.04
C GLU A 71 -4.56 3.82 -1.53
N VAL A 72 -3.71 3.09 -0.79
CA VAL A 72 -3.86 2.88 0.66
C VAL A 72 -3.94 4.20 1.45
N PRO A 73 -3.11 5.23 1.20
CA PRO A 73 -3.19 6.50 1.92
C PRO A 73 -4.53 7.22 1.71
N ASP A 74 -5.08 7.17 0.49
CA ASP A 74 -6.35 7.82 0.14
C ASP A 74 -7.54 7.12 0.81
N GLU A 75 -7.51 5.79 0.87
CA GLU A 75 -8.52 5.01 1.59
C GLU A 75 -8.44 5.22 3.10
N GLU A 76 -7.23 5.32 3.66
CA GLU A 76 -7.04 5.64 5.07
C GLU A 76 -7.59 7.04 5.39
N PHE A 77 -7.28 8.03 4.55
CA PHE A 77 -7.80 9.38 4.71
C PHE A 77 -9.33 9.43 4.62
N SER A 78 -9.92 8.75 3.64
CA SER A 78 -11.37 8.62 3.47
C SER A 78 -12.02 7.93 4.67
N PHE A 79 -11.37 6.89 5.21
CA PHE A 79 -11.81 6.20 6.42
C PHE A 79 -11.84 7.17 7.61
N ARG A 80 -10.78 7.96 7.84
CA ARG A 80 -10.73 8.94 8.94
C ARG A 80 -11.81 10.01 8.83
N GLN A 81 -12.08 10.51 7.63
CA GLN A 81 -13.17 11.48 7.43
C GLN A 81 -14.54 10.89 7.77
N LYS A 82 -14.78 9.63 7.41
CA LYS A 82 -16.09 8.98 7.59
C LYS A 82 -16.34 8.44 8.99
N THR A 83 -15.29 8.20 9.79
CA THR A 83 -15.40 7.43 11.06
C THR A 83 -15.29 8.27 12.34
N ALA A 84 -15.61 9.56 12.26
CA ALA A 84 -15.46 10.56 13.33
C ALA A 84 -14.01 10.71 13.84
N VAL A 85 -13.71 11.87 14.46
CA VAL A 85 -12.35 12.28 14.90
C VAL A 85 -11.72 11.37 15.99
N GLY A 86 -12.37 10.25 16.35
CA GLY A 86 -11.90 9.28 17.34
C GLY A 86 -11.28 8.00 16.77
N CYS A 87 -11.49 7.67 15.50
CA CYS A 87 -10.90 6.48 14.90
C CYS A 87 -9.44 6.76 14.49
N ARG A 88 -8.50 6.20 15.26
CA ARG A 88 -7.08 6.23 14.93
C ARG A 88 -6.79 5.12 13.93
N SER A 89 -6.68 5.49 12.65
CA SER A 89 -5.94 4.69 11.68
C SER A 89 -4.51 5.21 11.59
N SER A 90 -3.55 4.28 11.53
CA SER A 90 -2.18 4.60 11.18
C SER A 90 -1.66 3.53 10.23
N VAL A 91 -1.26 3.98 9.04
CA VAL A 91 -0.48 3.17 8.12
C VAL A 91 0.99 3.30 8.50
N VAL A 92 1.57 2.26 9.09
CA VAL A 92 3.01 2.21 9.39
C VAL A 92 3.66 1.12 8.54
N PHE A 93 4.41 1.53 7.52
CA PHE A 93 5.28 0.65 6.75
C PHE A 93 6.73 1.09 7.02
N GLN A 94 7.28 0.66 8.15
CA GLN A 94 8.71 0.82 8.41
C GLN A 94 9.47 -0.31 7.70
N ASP A 95 10.49 0.08 6.94
CA ASP A 95 11.55 -0.81 6.43
C ASP A 95 11.16 -1.83 5.34
N PHE A 96 9.98 -1.72 4.72
CA PHE A 96 9.58 -2.56 3.57
C PHE A 96 9.41 -1.76 2.28
N PHE A 97 9.96 -2.27 1.19
CA PHE A 97 9.69 -1.71 -0.14
C PHE A 97 8.54 -2.48 -0.82
N ILE A 98 7.38 -1.80 -0.93
CA ILE A 98 6.16 -2.36 -1.52
C ILE A 98 5.90 -1.70 -2.88
N HIS A 99 5.72 -2.53 -3.91
CA HIS A 99 5.43 -2.04 -5.25
C HIS A 99 4.11 -1.25 -5.28
N PRO A 100 4.06 -0.03 -5.84
CA PRO A 100 2.86 0.83 -5.80
C PRO A 100 1.64 0.20 -6.47
N ASP A 101 1.88 -0.64 -7.48
CA ASP A 101 0.84 -1.35 -8.21
C ASP A 101 0.51 -2.77 -7.69
N ARG A 102 1.01 -3.13 -6.52
CA ARG A 102 0.61 -4.37 -5.85
C ARG A 102 -0.85 -4.25 -5.40
N GLN A 103 -1.67 -5.21 -5.79
CA GLN A 103 -3.05 -5.35 -5.32
C GLN A 103 -3.04 -5.81 -3.86
N VAL A 104 -3.81 -5.14 -3.01
CA VAL A 104 -3.93 -5.40 -1.57
C VAL A 104 -5.39 -5.32 -1.11
N TYR A 105 -5.68 -5.96 0.02
CA TYR A 105 -6.96 -5.82 0.73
C TYR A 105 -6.72 -5.09 2.06
N PRO A 106 -7.22 -3.85 2.21
CA PRO A 106 -7.13 -3.12 3.48
C PRO A 106 -8.18 -3.65 4.46
N ALA A 107 -7.83 -3.81 5.74
CA ALA A 107 -8.79 -4.22 6.77
C ALA A 107 -9.13 -3.04 7.70
N LEU A 108 -10.09 -2.21 7.26
CA LEU A 108 -10.53 -1.00 7.95
C LEU A 108 -11.98 -1.12 8.35
N THR A 109 -12.29 -1.03 9.63
CA THR A 109 -13.67 -1.01 10.11
C THR A 109 -13.79 -0.06 11.30
N GLY A 110 -14.73 0.88 11.22
CA GLY A 110 -15.00 1.89 12.25
C GLY A 110 -16.45 1.85 12.74
N SER A 111 -16.64 2.11 14.03
CA SER A 111 -17.95 2.30 14.66
C SER A 111 -17.91 3.52 15.59
N LYS A 112 -19.06 4.11 15.91
CA LYS A 112 -19.17 5.26 16.83
C LYS A 112 -18.63 4.97 18.24
N THR A 113 -18.47 3.69 18.60
CA THR A 113 -17.78 3.25 19.81
C THR A 113 -16.34 2.84 19.44
N PRO A 114 -15.31 3.41 20.09
CA PRO A 114 -13.96 3.48 19.52
C PRO A 114 -13.21 2.15 19.67
N THR A 115 -13.20 1.32 18.63
CA THR A 115 -12.20 0.24 18.46
C THR A 115 -12.07 -0.13 16.99
N ALA A 116 -11.38 0.70 16.21
CA ALA A 116 -10.89 0.30 14.90
C ALA A 116 -9.50 -0.34 15.07
N LYS A 117 -9.34 -1.61 14.71
CA LYS A 117 -8.03 -2.27 14.61
C LYS A 117 -7.64 -2.37 13.14
N PHE A 118 -6.45 -1.86 12.83
CA PHE A 118 -5.81 -1.90 11.52
C PHE A 118 -5.01 -3.20 11.42
N SER A 119 -5.24 -4.02 10.39
CA SER A 119 -4.36 -5.16 10.11
C SER A 119 -4.29 -5.41 8.62
N PHE A 120 -3.09 -5.40 8.06
CA PHE A 120 -2.84 -5.96 6.74
C PHE A 120 -2.27 -7.35 6.93
N LYS A 121 -2.92 -8.36 6.35
CA LYS A 121 -2.39 -9.72 6.29
C LYS A 121 -1.99 -10.01 4.86
N GLU A 122 -0.74 -10.38 4.67
CA GLU A 122 -0.26 -10.91 3.39
C GLU A 122 -0.41 -12.44 3.36
N LYS A 123 -0.71 -12.95 2.17
CA LYS A 123 -0.53 -14.36 1.79
C LYS A 123 0.76 -14.47 0.98
#